data_AF-A0A2A2HDX9-F1
#
_entry.id   AF-A0A2A2HDX9-F1
#
_cell.length_a   1.000
_cell.length_b   1.000
_cell.length_c   1.000
_cell.angle_alpha   90.00
_cell.angle_beta   90.00
_cell.angle_gamma   90.00
#
_symmetry.space_group_name_H-M   'P 1'
#
loop_
_entity.id
_entity.type
_entity.pdbx_description
1 polymer ?
#
loop_
_entity_poly.entity_id
_entity_poly.type
_entity_poly.pdbx_seq_one_letter_code
_entity_poly.pdbx_strand_id
1 'polypeptide(L)'
;MAKHTMKIISGMQPTQVQTLIDTYSLQMVQTKEGLIYLEGELEDLRHATKHVVDVTLPPGPTVTEIKNAVDKYDIALKQSDDGPVFHGSLYEINEAINYLVDQMSERLGLSDD
;
A
#
# COMPACT_ATOMS: atom_id res chain seq x y z
N MET A 1 25.36 0.07 10.49
CA MET A 1 24.25 0.92 10.00
C MET A 1 22.97 0.35 10.58
N ALA A 2 21.99 1.20 10.92
CA ALA A 2 20.72 0.74 11.45
C ALA A 2 19.82 0.35 10.27
N LYS A 3 19.37 -0.90 10.23
CA LYS A 3 18.42 -1.34 9.23
C LYS A 3 17.01 -0.96 9.67
N HIS A 4 16.24 -0.41 8.74
CA HIS A 4 14.87 0.01 8.95
C HIS A 4 13.93 -0.87 8.15
N THR A 5 12.65 -0.90 8.51
CA THR A 5 11.64 -1.69 7.82
C THR A 5 10.45 -0.85 7.38
N MET A 6 9.85 -1.25 6.27
CA MET A 6 8.59 -0.71 5.75
C MET A 6 7.67 -1.89 5.40
N LYS A 7 6.40 -1.80 5.79
CA LYS A 7 5.42 -2.85 5.50
C LYS A 7 5.08 -2.87 4.00
N ILE A 8 4.92 -4.07 3.43
CA ILE A 8 4.37 -4.21 2.08
C ILE A 8 2.86 -4.03 2.13
N ILE A 9 2.32 -3.23 1.20
CA ILE A 9 0.88 -2.98 1.09
C ILE A 9 0.20 -4.23 0.52
N SER A 10 -0.80 -4.74 1.22
CA SER A 10 -1.64 -5.84 0.73
C SER A 10 -2.33 -5.43 -0.58
N GLY A 11 -2.31 -6.32 -1.59
CA GLY A 11 -2.83 -6.03 -2.92
C GLY A 11 -1.77 -5.55 -3.93
N MET A 12 -0.52 -5.34 -3.50
CA MET A 12 0.60 -5.20 -4.43
C MET A 12 0.90 -6.53 -5.13
N GLN A 13 1.19 -6.45 -6.43
CA GLN A 13 1.58 -7.63 -7.19
C GLN A 13 3.02 -8.06 -6.86
N PRO A 14 3.33 -9.37 -6.82
CA PRO A 14 4.68 -9.86 -6.50
C PRO A 14 5.79 -9.27 -7.40
N THR A 15 5.49 -9.03 -8.68
CA THR A 15 6.42 -8.43 -9.64
C THR A 15 6.79 -6.98 -9.29
N GLN A 16 5.85 -6.22 -8.73
CA GLN A 16 6.09 -4.85 -8.27
C GLN A 16 6.94 -4.84 -6.99
N VAL A 17 6.70 -5.79 -6.08
CA VAL A 17 7.53 -5.97 -4.88
C VAL A 17 8.97 -6.29 -5.28
N GLN A 18 9.17 -7.21 -6.24
CA GLN A 18 10.50 -7.53 -6.75
C GLN A 18 11.17 -6.31 -7.40
N THR A 19 10.41 -5.51 -8.14
CA THR A 19 10.91 -4.26 -8.75
C THR A 19 11.41 -3.28 -7.70
N LEU A 20 10.70 -3.12 -6.57
CA LEU A 20 11.16 -2.27 -5.46
C LEU A 20 12.47 -2.79 -4.84
N ILE A 21 12.56 -4.10 -4.62
CA ILE A 21 13.75 -4.76 -4.08
C ILE A 21 14.96 -4.49 -4.95
N ASP A 22 14.83 -4.71 -6.26
CA ASP A 22 15.93 -4.56 -7.21
C ASP A 22 16.31 -3.09 -7.43
N THR A 23 15.34 -2.17 -7.41
CA THR A 23 15.56 -0.74 -7.66
C THR A 23 16.21 -0.04 -6.47
N TYR A 24 15.84 -0.39 -5.25
CA TYR A 24 16.23 0.32 -4.03
C TYR A 24 17.13 -0.50 -3.10
N SER A 25 17.75 -1.58 -3.59
CA SER A 25 18.63 -2.45 -2.79
C SER A 25 17.99 -2.94 -1.47
N LEU A 26 16.68 -3.21 -1.49
CA LEU A 26 15.93 -3.64 -0.32
C LEU A 26 15.96 -5.16 -0.19
N GLN A 27 15.54 -5.67 0.96
CA GLN A 27 15.40 -7.10 1.21
C GLN A 27 14.02 -7.41 1.76
N MET A 28 13.42 -8.51 1.32
CA MET A 28 12.16 -8.96 1.89
C MET A 28 12.42 -9.71 3.20
N VAL A 29 11.72 -9.33 4.26
CA VAL A 29 11.73 -10.05 5.54
C VAL A 29 10.30 -10.40 5.95
N GLN A 30 10.13 -11.61 6.49
CA GLN A 30 8.83 -12.11 6.93
C GLN A 30 8.85 -12.35 8.44
N THR A 31 7.81 -11.90 9.14
CA THR A 31 7.64 -12.17 10.58
C THR A 31 7.07 -13.56 10.82
N LYS A 32 7.10 -14.01 12.07
CA LYS A 32 6.53 -15.32 12.46
C LYS A 32 5.02 -15.38 12.24
N GLU A 33 4.36 -14.23 12.32
CA GLU A 33 2.93 -14.02 12.09
C GLU A 33 2.59 -13.92 10.60
N GLY A 34 3.59 -14.07 9.71
CA GLY A 34 3.42 -14.06 8.27
C GLY A 34 3.39 -12.67 7.63
N LEU A 35 3.65 -11.59 8.39
CA LEU A 35 3.70 -10.23 7.86
C LEU A 35 4.97 -10.03 7.05
N ILE A 36 4.85 -9.33 5.91
CA ILE A 36 5.97 -9.10 5.00
C ILE A 36 6.39 -7.64 5.02
N TYR A 37 7.69 -7.41 5.14
CA TYR A 37 8.32 -6.10 5.17
C TYR A 37 9.47 -6.03 4.15
N LEU A 38 9.78 -4.81 3.72
CA LEU A 38 11.03 -4.46 3.05
C LEU A 38 12.00 -3.89 4.10
N GLU A 39 13.20 -4.43 4.17
CA GLU A 39 14.30 -4.01 5.02
C GLU A 39 15.40 -3.33 4.18
N GLY A 40 15.95 -2.21 4.65
CA GLY A 40 17.03 -1.50 3.97
C GLY A 40 17.56 -0.29 4.76
N GLU A 41 18.41 0.50 4.11
CA GLU A 41 18.84 1.79 4.64
C GLU A 41 17.67 2.78 4.60
N LEU A 42 17.66 3.76 5.53
CA LEU A 42 16.56 4.71 5.64
C LEU A 42 16.35 5.51 4.35
N GLU A 43 17.44 5.89 3.67
CA GLU A 43 17.38 6.65 2.43
C GLU A 43 16.73 5.85 1.29
N ASP A 44 17.10 4.58 1.14
CA ASP A 44 16.53 3.68 0.14
C ASP A 44 15.04 3.46 0.36
N LEU A 45 14.61 3.26 1.62
CA LEU A 45 13.19 3.16 1.96
C LEU A 45 12.45 4.46 1.66
N ARG A 46 13.03 5.63 1.95
CA ARG A 46 12.44 6.94 1.61
C ARG A 46 12.35 7.19 0.10
N HIS A 47 13.23 6.60 -0.69
CA HIS A 47 13.11 6.63 -2.14
C HIS A 47 12.03 5.65 -2.63
N ALA A 48 11.96 4.45 -2.05
CA ALA A 48 10.95 3.46 -2.37
C ALA A 48 9.51 3.97 -2.08
N THR A 49 9.30 4.79 -1.05
CA THR A 49 7.97 5.37 -0.77
C THR A 49 7.43 6.26 -1.90
N LYS A 50 8.31 6.79 -2.75
CA LYS A 50 7.94 7.63 -3.90
C LYS A 50 7.74 6.82 -5.18
N HIS A 51 8.05 5.53 -5.17
CA HIS A 51 7.89 4.67 -6.33
C HIS A 51 6.41 4.51 -6.67
N VAL A 52 6.10 4.57 -7.95
CA VAL A 52 4.72 4.41 -8.43
C VAL A 52 4.37 2.93 -8.48
N VAL A 53 3.26 2.56 -7.85
CA VAL A 53 2.77 1.18 -7.81
C VAL A 53 1.27 1.13 -8.13
N ASP A 54 0.81 -0.06 -8.47
CA ASP A 54 -0.60 -0.43 -8.60
C ASP A 54 -0.98 -1.38 -7.45
N VAL A 55 -2.03 -1.04 -6.70
CA VAL A 55 -2.53 -1.87 -5.59
C VAL A 55 -3.99 -2.21 -5.82
N THR A 56 -4.28 -3.51 -5.88
CA THR A 56 -5.65 -4.01 -5.97
C THR A 56 -6.45 -3.60 -4.75
N LEU A 57 -7.62 -3.01 -4.98
CA LEU A 57 -8.49 -2.57 -3.91
C LEU A 57 -8.98 -3.76 -3.07
N PRO A 58 -9.06 -3.61 -1.74
CA PRO A 58 -9.70 -4.61 -0.92
C PRO A 58 -11.19 -4.71 -1.27
N PRO A 59 -11.83 -5.88 -1.08
CA PRO A 59 -13.27 -6.01 -1.23
C PRO A 59 -14.00 -5.24 -0.13
N GLY A 60 -15.21 -4.75 -0.43
CA GLY A 60 -16.09 -4.10 0.54
C GLY A 60 -16.17 -2.56 0.56
N PRO A 61 -15.23 -1.75 0.03
CA PRO A 61 -15.42 -0.32 -0.02
C PRO A 61 -16.52 0.03 -1.05
N THR A 62 -17.28 1.07 -0.74
CA THR A 62 -18.31 1.61 -1.65
C THR A 62 -17.68 2.51 -2.70
N VAL A 63 -18.40 2.74 -3.81
CA VAL A 63 -17.95 3.69 -4.86
C VAL A 63 -17.68 5.08 -4.28
N THR A 64 -18.48 5.54 -3.33
CA THR A 64 -18.29 6.84 -2.67
C THR A 64 -17.00 6.88 -1.86
N GLU A 65 -16.69 5.84 -1.08
CA GLU A 65 -15.44 5.76 -0.30
C GLU A 65 -14.21 5.72 -1.21
N ILE A 66 -14.27 4.93 -2.30
CA ILE A 66 -13.22 4.88 -3.31
C ILE A 66 -13.00 6.26 -3.93
N LYS A 67 -14.08 6.94 -4.32
CA LYS A 67 -13.99 8.30 -4.88
C LYS A 67 -13.38 9.28 -3.88
N ASN A 68 -13.81 9.24 -2.61
CA ASN A 68 -13.26 10.11 -1.57
C ASN A 68 -11.76 9.88 -1.37
N ALA A 69 -11.30 8.62 -1.42
CA ALA A 69 -9.89 8.31 -1.35
C ALA A 69 -9.11 8.91 -2.54
N VAL A 70 -9.62 8.74 -3.77
CA VAL A 70 -9.02 9.31 -4.98
C VAL A 70 -9.02 10.84 -4.97
N ASP A 71 -10.06 11.48 -4.45
CA ASP A 71 -10.14 12.95 -4.39
C ASP A 71 -9.23 13.54 -3.29
N LYS A 72 -8.97 12.76 -2.22
CA LYS A 72 -8.20 13.20 -1.05
C LYS A 72 -6.70 12.98 -1.18
N TYR A 73 -6.29 11.91 -1.85
CA TYR A 73 -4.90 11.50 -2.01
C TYR A 73 -4.50 11.61 -3.49
N ASP A 74 -3.22 11.85 -3.78
CA ASP A 74 -2.74 12.01 -5.16
C ASP A 74 -2.58 10.65 -5.85
N ILE A 75 -3.71 9.98 -6.09
CA ILE A 75 -3.80 8.64 -6.68
C ILE A 75 -4.87 8.60 -7.77
N ALA A 76 -4.75 7.65 -8.69
CA ALA A 76 -5.74 7.38 -9.72
C ALA A 76 -6.38 6.01 -9.51
N LEU A 77 -7.62 5.86 -10.00
CA LEU A 77 -8.29 4.56 -10.10
C LEU A 77 -8.09 4.01 -11.52
N LYS A 78 -7.58 2.78 -11.63
CA LYS A 78 -7.45 2.05 -12.90
C LYS A 78 -8.20 0.72 -12.83
N GLN A 79 -8.60 0.22 -13.98
CA GLN A 79 -9.10 -1.15 -14.12
C GLN A 79 -7.92 -2.07 -14.50
N SER A 80 -7.75 -3.16 -13.77
CA SER A 80 -6.86 -4.27 -14.12
C SER A 80 -7.67 -5.55 -14.37
N ASP A 81 -6.99 -6.59 -14.85
CA ASP A 81 -7.58 -7.92 -15.05
C ASP A 81 -8.10 -8.54 -13.74
N ASP A 82 -7.45 -8.21 -12.60
CA ASP A 82 -7.81 -8.71 -11.27
C ASP A 82 -8.83 -7.82 -10.54
N GLY A 83 -9.30 -6.74 -11.18
CA GLY A 83 -10.22 -5.78 -10.60
C GLY A 83 -9.68 -4.35 -10.54
N PRO A 84 -10.36 -3.44 -9.84
CA PRO A 84 -9.93 -2.05 -9.72
C PRO A 84 -8.68 -1.94 -8.86
N VAL A 85 -7.73 -1.10 -9.30
CA VAL A 85 -6.47 -0.84 -8.62
C VAL A 85 -6.31 0.65 -8.37
N PHE A 86 -5.73 1.01 -7.23
CA PHE A 86 -5.16 2.33 -7.02
C PHE A 86 -3.79 2.42 -7.65
N HIS A 87 -3.54 3.52 -8.35
CA HIS A 87 -2.28 3.83 -9.01
C HIS A 87 -1.72 5.15 -8.48
N GLY A 88 -0.47 5.15 -8.02
CA GLY A 88 0.15 6.33 -7.44
C GLY A 88 1.42 5.97 -6.70
N SER A 89 2.00 6.93 -5.98
CA SER A 89 3.16 6.64 -5.15
C SER A 89 2.81 5.65 -4.03
N LEU A 90 3.76 4.81 -3.64
CA LEU A 90 3.58 3.85 -2.54
C LEU A 90 3.11 4.54 -1.25
N TYR A 91 3.62 5.74 -0.97
CA TYR A 91 3.18 6.56 0.15
C TYR A 91 1.69 6.94 0.05
N GLU A 92 1.28 7.59 -1.04
CA GLU A 92 -0.10 8.05 -1.22
C GLU A 92 -1.09 6.87 -1.25
N ILE A 93 -0.70 5.74 -1.85
CA ILE A 93 -1.52 4.52 -1.84
C ILE A 93 -1.67 3.97 -0.42
N ASN A 94 -0.61 3.95 0.39
CA ASN A 94 -0.70 3.48 1.77
C ASN A 94 -1.70 4.32 2.58
N GLU A 95 -1.62 5.65 2.45
CA GLU A 95 -2.54 6.57 3.12
C GLU A 95 -3.99 6.38 2.64
N ALA A 96 -4.20 6.20 1.34
CA ALA A 96 -5.52 5.94 0.78
C ALA A 96 -6.12 4.60 1.22
N ILE A 97 -5.31 3.53 1.28
CA ILE A 97 -5.75 2.23 1.78
C ILE A 97 -6.10 2.29 3.26
N ASN A 98 -5.27 2.95 4.08
CA ASN A 98 -5.57 3.13 5.51
C ASN A 98 -6.87 3.90 5.70
N TYR A 99 -7.06 5.00 4.97
CA TYR A 99 -8.32 5.75 4.96
C TYR A 99 -9.52 4.87 4.58
N LEU A 100 -9.42 4.04 3.54
CA LEU A 100 -10.49 3.12 3.18
C LEU A 100 -10.80 2.11 4.28
N VAL A 101 -9.77 1.53 4.90
CA VAL A 101 -9.94 0.60 6.02
C VAL A 101 -10.61 1.27 7.21
N ASP A 102 -10.26 2.51 7.52
CA ASP A 102 -10.88 3.29 8.59
C ASP A 102 -12.37 3.52 8.31
N GLN A 103 -12.73 3.97 7.10
CA GLN A 103 -14.14 4.16 6.71
C GLN A 103 -14.95 2.86 6.78
N MET A 104 -14.35 1.74 6.36
CA MET A 104 -15.01 0.44 6.48
C MET A 104 -15.17 -0.01 7.93
N SER A 105 -14.18 0.25 8.78
CA SER A 105 -14.22 -0.08 10.22
C SER A 105 -15.28 0.76 10.94
N GLU A 106 -15.35 2.06 10.66
CA GLU A 106 -16.38 2.97 11.18
C GLU A 106 -17.79 2.47 10.81
N ARG A 107 -18.00 2.08 9.55
CA ARG A 107 -19.29 1.53 9.08
C ARG A 107 -19.72 0.27 9.82
N LEU A 108 -18.75 -0.56 10.22
CA LEU A 108 -19.00 -1.80 10.95
C LEU A 108 -19.07 -1.60 12.47
N GLY A 109 -18.84 -0.38 12.98
CA GLY A 109 -18.76 -0.10 14.41
C GLY A 109 -17.57 -0.78 15.08
N LEU A 110 -16.49 -1.00 14.32
CA LEU A 110 -15.24 -1.62 14.79
C LEU A 110 -14.17 -0.57 15.13
N SER A 111 -14.49 0.72 15.05
CA SER A 111 -13.58 1.79 15.50
C SER A 111 -13.32 1.63 17.00
N ASP A 112 -12.06 1.45 17.38
CA ASP A 112 -11.63 1.35 18.78
C ASP A 112 -12.04 2.63 19.55
N ASP A 113 -12.99 2.49 20.48
CA ASP A 113 -13.17 3.41 21.61
C ASP A 113 -12.10 3.16 22.68
#